data_AF-A0A3G1LXC0-F1
#
_entry.id   AF-A0A3G1LXC0-F1
#
_cell.length_a   1.000
_cell.length_b   1.000
_cell.length_c   1.000
_cell.angle_alpha   90.00
_cell.angle_beta   90.00
_cell.angle_gamma   90.00
#
_symmetry.space_group_name_H-M   'P 1'
#
loop_
_entity.id
_entity.type
_entity.pdbx_description
1 polymer ?
#
loop_
_entity_poly.entity_id
_entity_poly.type
_entity_poly.pdbx_seq_one_letter_code
_entity_poly.pdbx_strand_id
1 'polypeptide(L)'
;MAYVKNAIHLPLDSLLERNGYRLNAQKSTKIWKVYSSGNEKLLVRQNANFQWFYLNCDNKADSGNIINFCKNRNLDLMGFTQGLIINDDTIKENTLRLANKEADKSKEQQKIIDKFNQFELYDLTNSKMLEKRGLKGNLFLAYNHSLKRDKHNNMCVPNFLIF
;
A
#
# COMPACT_ATOMS: atom_id res chain seq x y z
N MET A 1 -18.25 24.79 5.23
CA MET A 1 -18.05 23.34 5.05
C MET A 1 -17.06 22.88 6.08
N ALA A 2 -17.50 22.10 7.07
CA ALA A 2 -16.59 21.56 8.08
C ALA A 2 -15.73 20.46 7.45
N TYR A 3 -14.41 20.63 7.50
CA TYR A 3 -13.45 19.71 6.89
C TYR A 3 -12.96 18.73 7.95
N VAL A 4 -13.35 17.46 7.86
CA VAL A 4 -12.76 16.41 8.68
C VAL A 4 -11.45 16.01 8.03
N LYS A 5 -10.33 16.54 8.56
CA LYS A 5 -8.99 16.22 8.10
C LYS A 5 -8.77 14.70 8.19
N ASN A 6 -8.20 14.11 7.14
CA ASN A 6 -7.90 12.68 7.06
C ASN A 6 -9.12 11.74 7.18
N ALA A 7 -10.32 12.19 6.76
CA ALA A 7 -11.55 11.40 6.84
C ALA A 7 -11.42 9.97 6.29
N ILE A 8 -10.65 9.77 5.21
CA ILE A 8 -10.44 8.45 4.60
C ILE A 8 -9.73 7.44 5.50
N HIS A 9 -9.09 7.89 6.59
CA HIS A 9 -8.43 7.04 7.59
C HIS A 9 -9.34 6.70 8.78
N LEU A 10 -10.57 7.22 8.81
CA LEU A 10 -11.53 6.93 9.87
C LEU A 10 -12.02 5.48 9.80
N PRO A 11 -12.20 4.82 10.96
CA PRO A 11 -12.58 3.40 11.05
C PRO A 11 -14.01 3.20 10.57
N LEU A 12 -14.16 2.98 9.25
CA LEU A 12 -15.45 2.85 8.59
C LEU A 12 -16.27 1.68 9.14
N ASP A 13 -15.60 0.60 9.56
CA ASP A 13 -16.23 -0.54 10.20
C ASP A 13 -16.97 -0.16 11.49
N SER A 14 -16.30 0.57 12.38
CA SER A 14 -16.83 1.03 13.67
C SER A 14 -17.93 2.07 13.49
N LEU A 15 -17.78 2.93 12.47
CA LEU A 15 -18.78 3.91 12.08
C LEU A 15 -20.07 3.25 11.59
N LEU A 16 -19.96 2.23 10.73
CA LEU A 16 -21.11 1.51 10.21
C LEU A 16 -21.89 0.81 11.33
N GLU A 17 -21.19 0.14 12.26
CA GLU A 17 -21.84 -0.54 13.39
C GLU A 17 -22.68 0.40 14.25
N ARG A 18 -22.13 1.57 14.56
CA ARG A 18 -22.84 2.60 15.34
C ARG A 18 -24.02 3.18 14.59
N ASN A 19 -23.93 3.27 13.27
CA ASN A 19 -25.00 3.74 12.41
C ASN A 19 -25.97 2.61 11.99
N GLY A 20 -26.00 1.50 12.74
CA GLY A 20 -27.02 0.46 12.61
C GLY A 20 -26.72 -0.66 11.62
N TYR A 21 -25.55 -0.65 10.97
CA TYR A 21 -25.12 -1.78 10.16
C TYR A 21 -24.68 -2.93 11.05
N ARG A 22 -25.04 -4.16 10.68
CA ARG A 22 -24.65 -5.36 11.42
C ARG A 22 -23.56 -6.11 10.69
N LEU A 23 -22.50 -6.48 11.41
CA LEU A 23 -21.44 -7.34 10.91
C LEU A 23 -21.98 -8.76 10.68
N ASN A 24 -21.81 -9.26 9.47
CA ASN A 24 -22.06 -10.67 9.16
C ASN A 24 -20.74 -11.45 9.30
N ALA A 25 -20.48 -11.96 10.50
CA ALA A 25 -19.25 -12.69 10.81
C ALA A 25 -19.05 -13.95 9.95
N GLN A 26 -20.15 -14.64 9.58
CA GLN A 26 -20.09 -15.87 8.78
C GLN A 26 -19.63 -15.63 7.33
N LYS A 27 -19.94 -14.46 6.77
CA LYS A 27 -19.54 -14.08 5.41
C LYS A 27 -18.29 -13.21 5.36
N SER A 28 -17.78 -12.80 6.53
CA SER A 28 -16.58 -11.98 6.65
C SER A 28 -15.32 -12.83 6.59
N THR A 29 -14.24 -12.22 6.11
CA THR A 29 -12.88 -12.77 6.12
C THR A 29 -11.98 -11.87 6.97
N LYS A 30 -10.71 -12.27 7.16
CA LYS A 30 -9.73 -11.41 7.85
C LYS A 30 -9.51 -10.05 7.17
N ILE A 31 -9.71 -9.97 5.85
CA ILE A 31 -9.45 -8.77 5.05
C ILE A 31 -10.74 -7.99 4.79
N TRP A 32 -11.80 -8.71 4.43
CA TRP A 32 -13.09 -8.12 4.06
C TRP A 32 -14.14 -8.42 5.12
N LYS A 33 -14.64 -7.36 5.77
CA LYS A 33 -15.79 -7.43 6.67
C LYS A 33 -17.06 -7.18 5.90
N VAL A 34 -18.08 -8.01 6.11
CA VAL A 34 -19.39 -7.85 5.45
C VAL A 34 -20.34 -7.17 6.43
N TYR A 35 -20.84 -6.00 6.06
CA TYR A 35 -21.83 -5.24 6.81
C TYR A 35 -23.16 -5.24 6.06
N SER A 36 -24.26 -5.30 6.81
CA SER A 36 -25.62 -5.26 6.24
C SER A 36 -26.54 -4.35 7.03
N SER A 37 -27.35 -3.56 6.32
CA SER A 37 -28.42 -2.75 6.88
C SER A 37 -29.63 -2.80 5.95
N GLY A 38 -30.75 -3.35 6.43
CA GLY A 38 -31.91 -3.64 5.58
C GLY A 38 -31.52 -4.50 4.37
N ASN A 39 -31.75 -3.98 3.16
CA ASN A 39 -31.43 -4.66 1.90
C ASN A 39 -29.98 -4.43 1.45
N GLU A 40 -29.27 -3.48 2.03
CA GLU A 40 -27.92 -3.10 1.60
C GLU A 40 -26.85 -4.02 2.18
N LYS A 41 -25.89 -4.43 1.34
CA LYS A 41 -24.72 -5.23 1.73
C LYS A 41 -23.44 -4.57 1.27
N LEU A 42 -22.55 -4.32 2.24
CA LEU A 42 -21.28 -3.64 2.01
C LEU A 42 -20.12 -4.55 2.41
N LEU A 43 -19.12 -4.60 1.56
CA LEU A 43 -17.81 -5.19 1.85
C LEU A 43 -16.86 -4.07 2.26
N VAL A 44 -16.34 -4.13 3.48
CA VAL A 44 -15.50 -3.08 4.08
C VAL A 44 -14.12 -3.64 4.38
N ARG A 45 -13.08 -2.87 4.07
CA ARG A 45 -11.70 -3.21 4.40
C ARG A 45 -10.86 -1.98 4.66
N GLN A 46 -9.75 -2.18 5.36
CA GLN A 46 -8.65 -1.24 5.44
C GLN A 46 -7.54 -1.68 4.47
N ASN A 47 -6.97 -0.74 3.70
CA ASN A 47 -5.82 -1.02 2.85
C ASN A 47 -4.49 -0.95 3.63
N ALA A 48 -3.37 -1.26 2.96
CA ALA A 48 -2.04 -1.21 3.56
C ALA A 48 -1.63 0.20 4.05
N ASN A 49 -2.25 1.24 3.47
CA ASN A 49 -2.05 2.65 3.82
C ASN A 49 -3.04 3.13 4.90
N PHE A 50 -3.69 2.20 5.62
CA PHE A 50 -4.65 2.47 6.68
C PHE A 50 -5.87 3.30 6.26
N GLN A 51 -6.15 3.36 4.96
CA GLN A 51 -7.35 3.99 4.41
C GLN A 51 -8.48 2.97 4.35
N TRP A 52 -9.69 3.42 4.66
CA TRP A 52 -10.87 2.57 4.69
C TRP A 52 -11.67 2.70 3.39
N PHE A 53 -12.12 1.54 2.91
CA PHE A 53 -12.91 1.42 1.70
C PHE A 53 -14.12 0.52 1.92
N TYR A 54 -15.19 0.84 1.22
CA TYR A 54 -16.35 -0.02 1.06
C TYR A 54 -16.63 -0.31 -0.41
N LEU A 55 -17.22 -1.47 -0.64
CA LEU A 55 -17.77 -1.91 -1.92
C LEU A 55 -19.23 -2.30 -1.67
N ASN A 56 -20.17 -1.65 -2.33
CA ASN A 56 -21.56 -2.09 -2.33
C ASN A 56 -21.71 -3.29 -3.26
N CYS A 57 -22.21 -4.40 -2.71
CA CYS A 57 -22.35 -5.67 -3.43
C CYS A 57 -23.38 -5.61 -4.57
N ASP A 58 -24.40 -4.76 -4.42
CA ASP A 58 -25.53 -4.67 -5.35
C ASP A 58 -25.30 -3.56 -6.39
N ASN A 59 -24.56 -2.51 -6.05
CA ASN A 59 -24.21 -1.42 -6.96
C ASN A 59 -22.73 -1.01 -6.85
N LYS A 60 -21.90 -1.49 -7.79
CA LYS A 60 -20.46 -1.18 -7.80
C LYS A 60 -20.13 0.30 -7.97
N ALA A 61 -21.03 1.11 -8.55
CA ALA A 61 -20.82 2.55 -8.64
C ALA A 61 -20.96 3.25 -7.28
N ASP A 62 -21.70 2.65 -6.34
CA ASP A 62 -21.73 3.06 -4.94
C ASP A 62 -20.61 2.37 -4.16
N SER A 63 -19.37 2.75 -4.45
CA SER A 63 -18.20 2.21 -3.77
C SER A 63 -17.13 3.29 -3.62
N GLY A 64 -16.27 3.16 -2.62
CA GLY A 64 -15.22 4.14 -2.38
C GLY A 64 -14.83 4.22 -0.91
N ASN A 65 -14.51 5.42 -0.45
CA ASN A 65 -14.18 5.68 0.95
C ASN A 65 -15.38 6.29 1.70
N ILE A 66 -15.18 6.67 2.97
CA ILE A 66 -16.24 7.28 3.79
C ILE A 66 -16.88 8.53 3.17
N ILE A 67 -16.14 9.31 2.39
CA ILE A 67 -16.65 10.52 1.72
C ILE A 67 -17.66 10.11 0.65
N ASN A 68 -17.32 9.09 -0.16
CA ASN A 68 -18.26 8.52 -1.14
C ASN A 68 -19.48 7.94 -0.44
N PHE A 69 -19.28 7.22 0.66
CA PHE A 69 -20.34 6.60 1.44
C PHE A 69 -21.37 7.64 1.89
N CYS A 70 -20.90 8.72 2.53
CA CYS A 70 -21.75 9.79 3.04
C CYS A 70 -22.44 10.52 1.89
N LYS A 71 -21.70 10.87 0.83
CA LYS A 71 -22.23 11.55 -0.35
C LYS A 71 -23.37 10.75 -1.00
N ASN A 72 -23.18 9.46 -1.23
CA ASN A 72 -24.14 8.62 -1.94
C ASN A 72 -25.43 8.37 -1.12
N ARG A 73 -25.38 8.56 0.20
CA ARG A 73 -26.52 8.42 1.11
C ARG A 73 -27.09 9.76 1.59
N ASN A 74 -26.61 10.88 1.02
CA ASN A 74 -26.96 12.25 1.45
C ASN A 74 -26.77 12.47 2.97
N LEU A 75 -25.72 11.87 3.53
CA LEU A 75 -25.35 12.00 4.94
C LEU A 75 -24.34 13.13 5.10
N ASP A 76 -24.49 13.91 6.18
CA ASP A 76 -23.45 14.81 6.63
C ASP A 76 -22.31 14.01 7.28
N LEU A 77 -21.06 14.25 6.83
CA LEU A 77 -19.88 13.55 7.34
C LEU A 77 -19.64 13.86 8.83
N MET A 78 -19.86 15.11 9.25
CA MET A 78 -19.75 15.50 10.65
C MET A 78 -20.79 14.74 11.49
N GLY A 79 -22.06 14.74 11.09
CA GLY A 79 -23.11 13.96 11.74
C GLY A 79 -22.85 12.45 11.76
N PHE A 80 -22.40 11.86 10.65
CA PHE A 80 -22.10 10.43 10.56
C PHE A 80 -20.95 9.99 11.48
N THR A 81 -20.01 10.90 11.74
CA THR A 81 -18.88 10.69 12.64
C THR A 81 -19.16 11.14 14.08
N GLN A 82 -20.32 11.73 14.33
CA GLN A 82 -20.67 12.34 15.61
C GLN A 82 -20.78 11.28 16.70
N GLY A 83 -20.20 11.59 17.87
CA GLY A 83 -20.21 10.67 19.01
C GLY A 83 -19.22 9.50 18.89
N LEU A 84 -18.50 9.34 17.76
CA LEU A 84 -17.22 8.63 17.87
C LEU A 84 -16.31 9.46 18.77
N ILE A 85 -15.93 8.84 19.87
CA ILE A 85 -14.63 9.14 20.47
C ILE A 85 -13.62 8.58 19.48
N ILE A 86 -13.39 9.31 18.38
CA ILE A 86 -12.19 9.14 17.59
C ILE A 86 -11.13 9.61 18.57
N ASN A 87 -10.54 8.69 19.34
CA ASN A 87 -9.30 9.03 20.00
C ASN A 87 -8.40 9.47 18.86
N ASP A 88 -8.02 10.74 18.88
CA ASP A 88 -7.06 11.31 17.95
C ASP A 88 -5.82 10.39 17.91
N ASP A 89 -5.53 9.69 19.01
CA ASP A 89 -4.55 8.62 19.14
C ASP A 89 -4.67 7.48 18.11
N THR A 90 -5.85 7.03 17.67
CA THR A 90 -5.97 5.98 16.65
C THR A 90 -5.59 6.49 15.26
N ILE A 91 -5.97 7.74 14.93
CA ILE A 91 -5.55 8.38 13.69
C ILE A 91 -4.05 8.70 13.75
N LYS A 92 -3.58 9.22 14.88
CA LYS A 92 -2.16 9.48 15.15
C LYS A 92 -1.35 8.20 15.08
N GLU A 93 -1.83 7.10 15.66
CA GLU A 93 -1.18 5.79 15.61
C GLU A 93 -1.12 5.26 14.17
N ASN A 94 -2.21 5.35 13.40
CA ASN A 94 -2.19 4.97 11.98
C ASN A 94 -1.22 5.85 11.18
N THR A 95 -1.17 7.15 11.46
CA THR A 95 -0.23 8.10 10.82
C THR A 95 1.22 7.81 11.21
N LEU A 96 1.48 7.48 12.49
CA LEU A 96 2.78 7.10 13.00
C LEU A 96 3.23 5.75 12.41
N ARG A 97 2.32 4.78 12.29
CA ARG A 97 2.57 3.49 11.65
C ARG A 97 2.88 3.65 10.16
N LEU A 98 2.23 4.59 9.47
CA LEU A 98 2.57 4.95 8.09
C LEU A 98 3.98 5.54 8.00
N ALA A 99 4.28 6.53 8.82
CA ALA A 99 5.60 7.16 8.87
C ALA A 99 6.70 6.14 9.19
N ASN A 100 6.45 5.21 10.12
CA ASN A 100 7.38 4.14 10.45
C ASN A 100 7.55 3.15 9.30
N LYS A 101 6.46 2.73 8.62
CA LYS A 101 6.56 1.85 7.43
C LYS A 101 7.34 2.51 6.29
N GLU A 102 7.14 3.80 6.05
CA GLU A 102 7.88 4.55 5.04
C GLU A 102 9.36 4.69 5.43
N ALA A 103 9.65 5.00 6.70
CA ALA A 103 11.01 5.05 7.23
C ALA A 103 11.71 3.69 7.15
N ASP A 104 11.02 2.60 7.46
CA ASP A 104 11.57 1.24 7.40
C ASP A 104 11.80 0.79 5.95
N LYS A 105 10.88 1.10 5.04
CA LYS A 105 11.05 0.84 3.60
C LYS A 105 12.25 1.62 3.06
N SER A 106 12.40 2.89 3.44
CA SER A 106 13.53 3.72 3.06
C SER A 106 14.85 3.20 3.63
N LYS A 107 14.89 2.73 4.89
CA LYS A 107 16.07 2.09 5.48
C LYS A 107 16.46 0.80 4.77
N GLU A 108 15.50 -0.07 4.46
CA GLU A 108 15.76 -1.31 3.71
C GLU A 108 16.25 -1.02 2.28
N GLN A 109 15.64 -0.04 1.60
CA GLN A 109 16.12 0.43 0.29
C GLN A 109 17.55 0.95 0.37
N GLN A 110 17.87 1.77 1.39
CA GLN A 110 19.21 2.30 1.60
C GLN A 110 20.23 1.18 1.83
N LYS A 111 19.90 0.16 2.65
CA LYS A 111 20.77 -1.02 2.84
C LYS A 111 21.05 -1.76 1.54
N ILE A 112 20.04 -1.91 0.67
CA ILE A 112 20.20 -2.55 -0.64
C ILE A 112 21.13 -1.73 -1.53
N ILE A 113 20.95 -0.40 -1.56
CA ILE A 113 21.80 0.54 -2.31
C ILE A 113 23.24 0.48 -1.80
N ASP A 114 23.46 0.54 -0.49
CA ASP A 114 24.77 0.49 0.13
C ASP A 114 25.48 -0.84 -0.18
N LYS A 115 24.77 -1.95 -0.08
CA LYS A 115 25.28 -3.27 -0.44
C LYS A 115 25.65 -3.37 -1.92
N PHE A 116 24.82 -2.83 -2.81
CA PHE A 116 25.13 -2.77 -4.24
C PHE A 116 26.34 -1.86 -4.51
N ASN A 117 26.48 -0.77 -3.77
CA ASN A 117 27.60 0.16 -3.90
C ASN A 117 28.95 -0.48 -3.54
N GLN A 118 28.97 -1.45 -2.63
CA GLN A 118 30.15 -2.22 -2.25
C GLN A 118 30.61 -3.24 -3.30
N PHE A 119 29.78 -3.58 -4.29
CA PHE A 119 30.18 -4.52 -5.35
C PHE A 119 31.17 -3.87 -6.33
N GLU A 120 32.10 -4.70 -6.81
CA GLU A 120 33.07 -4.32 -7.83
C GLU A 120 32.40 -4.20 -9.20
N LEU A 121 33.02 -3.46 -10.11
CA LEU A 121 32.58 -3.40 -11.51
C LEU A 121 32.71 -4.78 -12.17
N TYR A 122 31.75 -5.08 -13.04
CA TYR A 122 31.73 -6.35 -13.75
C TYR A 122 32.72 -6.36 -14.91
N ASP A 123 33.58 -7.38 -14.98
CA ASP A 123 34.50 -7.55 -16.09
C ASP A 123 33.78 -8.09 -17.34
N LEU A 124 33.49 -7.19 -18.27
CA LEU A 124 32.89 -7.50 -19.57
C LEU A 124 33.85 -8.25 -20.50
N THR A 125 35.17 -8.15 -20.30
CA THR A 125 36.17 -8.78 -21.18
C THR A 125 36.32 -10.27 -20.93
N ASN A 126 36.27 -10.69 -19.65
CA ASN A 126 36.46 -12.09 -19.24
C ASN A 126 35.18 -12.74 -18.71
N SER A 127 34.01 -12.28 -19.18
CA SER A 127 32.72 -12.79 -18.70
C SER A 127 32.41 -14.19 -19.26
N LYS A 128 32.56 -15.21 -18.40
CA LYS A 128 32.08 -16.58 -18.67
C LYS A 128 30.58 -16.64 -19.00
N MET A 129 29.80 -15.71 -18.45
CA MET A 129 28.34 -15.66 -18.67
C MET A 129 28.00 -15.24 -20.11
N LEU A 130 28.71 -14.22 -20.62
CA LEU A 130 28.57 -13.74 -21.99
C LEU A 130 29.15 -14.74 -22.99
N GLU A 131 30.33 -15.29 -22.70
CA GLU A 131 30.98 -16.33 -23.51
C GLU A 131 30.05 -17.52 -23.77
N LYS A 132 29.45 -18.09 -22.71
CA LYS A 132 28.50 -19.21 -22.82
C LYS A 132 27.25 -18.89 -23.66
N ARG A 133 26.93 -17.62 -23.86
CA ARG A 133 25.77 -17.15 -24.64
C ARG A 133 26.17 -16.64 -26.03
N GLY A 134 27.45 -16.72 -26.41
CA GLY A 134 27.95 -16.18 -27.66
C GLY A 134 27.86 -14.66 -27.75
N LEU A 135 27.78 -13.96 -26.62
CA LEU A 135 27.66 -12.50 -26.55
C LEU A 135 29.05 -11.86 -26.38
N LYS A 136 29.29 -10.77 -27.10
CA LYS A 136 30.53 -9.98 -26.97
C LYS A 136 30.36 -8.90 -25.89
N GLY A 137 31.31 -8.81 -24.96
CA GLY A 137 31.33 -7.79 -23.90
C GLY A 137 31.22 -6.35 -24.41
N ASN A 138 31.76 -6.09 -25.60
CA ASN A 138 31.76 -4.79 -26.27
C ASN A 138 30.34 -4.22 -26.46
N LEU A 139 29.33 -5.08 -26.56
CA LEU A 139 27.92 -4.69 -26.68
C LEU A 139 27.39 -3.93 -25.44
N PHE A 140 28.06 -4.08 -24.29
CA PHE A 140 27.61 -3.55 -23.00
C PHE A 140 28.51 -2.43 -22.47
N LEU A 141 29.48 -1.95 -23.25
CA LEU A 141 30.44 -0.92 -22.80
C LEU A 141 29.77 0.36 -22.30
N ALA A 142 28.64 0.76 -22.92
CA ALA A 142 27.85 1.91 -22.50
C ALA A 142 27.34 1.79 -21.04
N TYR A 143 27.20 0.56 -20.53
CA TYR A 143 26.72 0.25 -19.18
C TYR A 143 27.83 -0.16 -18.21
N ASN A 144 29.10 -0.17 -18.62
CA ASN A 144 30.21 -0.65 -17.79
C ASN A 144 30.32 0.08 -16.44
N HIS A 145 29.83 1.32 -16.36
CA HIS A 145 29.79 2.11 -15.12
C HIS A 145 28.75 1.64 -14.09
N SER A 146 27.74 0.85 -14.51
CA SER A 146 26.62 0.42 -13.67
C SER A 146 26.50 -1.09 -13.50
N LEU A 147 27.18 -1.88 -14.34
CA LEU A 147 27.23 -3.33 -14.21
C LEU A 147 28.23 -3.73 -13.12
N LYS A 148 27.75 -4.49 -12.14
CA LYS A 148 28.55 -4.91 -10.98
C LYS A 148 28.64 -6.42 -10.84
N ARG A 149 29.51 -6.88 -9.96
CA ARG A 149 29.77 -8.28 -9.70
C ARG A 149 29.57 -8.63 -8.23
N ASP A 150 28.81 -9.68 -7.95
CA ASP A 150 28.72 -10.25 -6.60
C ASP A 150 29.89 -11.23 -6.28
N LYS A 151 29.95 -11.70 -5.03
CA LYS A 151 30.97 -12.68 -4.57
C LYS A 151 30.94 -14.03 -5.31
N HIS A 152 29.90 -14.31 -6.08
CA HIS A 152 29.75 -15.54 -6.86
C HIS A 152 30.00 -15.32 -8.35
N ASN A 153 30.52 -14.15 -8.74
CA ASN A 153 30.81 -13.76 -10.12
C ASN A 153 29.56 -13.63 -11.01
N ASN A 154 28.39 -13.40 -10.40
CA ASN A 154 27.17 -13.06 -11.11
C ASN A 154 27.16 -11.59 -11.48
N MET A 155 26.56 -11.26 -12.63
CA MET A 155 26.33 -9.88 -13.05
C MET A 155 25.14 -9.31 -12.30
N CYS A 156 25.35 -8.22 -11.58
CA CYS A 156 24.33 -7.46 -10.86
C CYS A 156 24.03 -6.18 -11.61
N VAL A 157 22.75 -5.92 -11.83
CA VAL A 157 22.26 -4.74 -12.56
C VAL A 157 21.31 -3.97 -11.63
N PRO A 158 21.45 -2.65 -11.49
CA PRO A 158 20.51 -1.86 -10.71
C PRO A 158 19.15 -1.88 -11.42
N ASN A 159 18.08 -2.18 -10.67
CA ASN A 159 16.72 -2.07 -11.19
C ASN A 159 16.12 -0.76 -10.70
N PHE A 160 15.76 0.12 -11.63
CA PHE A 160 15.21 1.46 -11.33
C PHE A 160 13.70 1.45 -11.07
N LEU A 161 13.09 0.30 -10.77
CA LEU A 161 11.72 0.26 -10.26
C LEU A 161 11.70 0.86 -8.84
N ILE A 162 11.53 2.18 -8.78
CA ILE A 162 11.17 2.93 -7.58
C ILE A 162 9.78 2.43 -7.16
N PHE A 163 9.73 1.58 -6.12
CA PHE A 163 8.49 1.13 -5.50
C PHE A 163 8.07 2.05 -4.37
#